data_AF-A0A8H6W6W5-F1
#
_entry.id   AF-A0A8H6W6W5-F1
#
_cell.length_a   1.000
_cell.length_b   1.000
_cell.length_c   1.000
_cell.angle_alpha   90.00
_cell.angle_beta   90.00
_cell.angle_gamma   90.00
#
_symmetry.space_group_name_H-M   'P 1'
#
loop_
_entity.id
_entity.type
_entity.pdbx_description
1 polymer ?
#
loop_
_entity_poly.entity_id
_entity_poly.type
_entity_poly.pdbx_seq_one_letter_code
_entity_poly.pdbx_strand_id
1 'polypeptide(L)'
;MSQFFVLAPTSYGGRGVFASQSIPKDTLVHTCPAPYASVIYREFRKEVCAQCFDYSFDARRNAWNIRLDGFYFCSDGCLDDWKRENPRELIADVVSAIDRLTKSMVKGKSKSNLSDFATPSPGPEALDTIWGKAEQYPIRGHPVVFLDELELEHARFVLSGLIRRHADESSNSWSDMLELQDNELHYIRQRPGALSSQIRVYIFIRLVVREIPVLSQYVETSDSVRAILSRDPGNVFGIYETNQTGDSEMFGWCMYVSASFFNHDCNPNIRKRRSGRAMCFYTTRDVSPAEELCTNYISLEDSVTERRQQLSSNWYFDCGCQRCKDELSETG
;
A
#
# COMPACT_ATOMS: atom_id res chain seq x y z
N MET A 1 3.77 3.30 20.74
CA MET A 1 3.17 1.97 20.96
C MET A 1 1.93 2.14 21.83
N SER A 2 0.88 1.36 21.62
CA SER A 2 -0.36 1.43 22.40
C SER A 2 -0.17 0.86 23.80
N GLN A 3 -0.88 1.41 24.80
CA GLN A 3 -0.90 0.85 26.16
C GLN A 3 -1.72 -0.45 26.26
N PHE A 4 -2.48 -0.80 25.22
CA PHE A 4 -3.40 -1.92 25.26
C PHE A 4 -2.75 -3.24 24.84
N PHE A 5 -1.64 -3.19 24.10
CA PHE A 5 -1.05 -4.39 23.50
C PHE A 5 0.46 -4.32 23.34
N VAL A 6 1.05 -5.47 23.06
CA VAL A 6 2.44 -5.64 22.67
C VAL A 6 2.54 -6.35 21.33
N LEU A 7 3.55 -6.01 20.53
CA LEU A 7 3.92 -6.75 19.33
C LEU A 7 4.82 -7.92 19.74
N ALA A 8 4.46 -9.15 19.36
CA ALA A 8 5.23 -10.35 19.69
C ALA A 8 5.19 -11.39 18.57
N PRO A 9 6.11 -12.37 18.53
CA PRO A 9 6.03 -13.50 17.62
C PRO A 9 4.76 -14.33 17.85
N THR A 10 4.14 -14.84 16.78
CA THR A 10 3.00 -15.76 16.89
C THR A 10 3.49 -17.21 16.99
N SER A 11 2.62 -18.11 17.48
CA SER A 11 2.92 -19.55 17.53
C SER A 11 2.91 -20.23 16.16
N TYR A 12 2.30 -19.59 15.16
CA TYR A 12 2.14 -20.11 13.80
C TYR A 12 3.05 -19.41 12.76
N GLY A 13 3.97 -18.56 13.22
CA GLY A 13 4.95 -17.86 12.39
C GLY A 13 4.56 -16.42 12.07
N GLY A 14 5.56 -15.55 12.05
CA GLY A 14 5.39 -14.10 11.88
C GLY A 14 5.22 -13.38 13.23
N ARG A 15 4.59 -12.21 13.20
CA ARG A 15 4.32 -11.36 14.36
C ARG A 15 2.83 -11.08 14.46
N GLY A 16 2.38 -10.80 15.65
CA GLY A 16 1.00 -10.44 15.96
C GLY A 16 0.94 -9.48 17.13
N VAL A 17 -0.24 -8.94 17.35
CA VAL A 17 -0.50 -7.97 18.41
C VAL A 17 -1.28 -8.67 19.51
N PHE A 18 -0.79 -8.66 20.74
CA PHE A 18 -1.40 -9.36 21.87
C PHE A 18 -1.81 -8.39 22.96
N ALA A 19 -3.04 -8.53 23.48
CA ALA A 19 -3.55 -7.71 24.56
C ALA A 19 -2.67 -7.84 25.81
N SER A 20 -2.24 -6.71 26.37
CA SER A 20 -1.42 -6.67 27.60
C SER A 20 -2.26 -6.67 28.88
N GLN A 21 -3.56 -6.45 28.74
CA GLN A 21 -4.54 -6.33 29.82
C GLN A 21 -5.93 -6.70 29.29
N SER A 22 -6.92 -6.80 30.18
CA SER A 22 -8.32 -6.91 29.76
C SER A 22 -8.76 -5.63 29.06
N ILE A 23 -9.44 -5.75 27.92
CA ILE A 23 -9.90 -4.61 27.13
C ILE A 23 -11.42 -4.73 26.94
N PRO A 24 -12.22 -3.77 27.43
CA PRO A 24 -13.66 -3.77 27.22
C PRO A 24 -14.03 -3.66 25.75
N LYS A 25 -15.22 -4.15 25.39
CA LYS A 25 -15.85 -3.91 24.09
C LYS A 25 -15.91 -2.42 23.71
N ASP A 26 -15.82 -2.13 22.41
CA ASP A 26 -15.88 -0.79 21.81
C ASP A 26 -14.78 0.19 22.26
N THR A 27 -13.66 -0.34 22.77
CA THR A 27 -12.49 0.45 23.16
C THR A 27 -11.62 0.75 21.93
N LEU A 28 -11.22 2.01 21.74
CA LEU A 28 -10.21 2.40 20.76
C LEU A 28 -8.83 1.89 21.22
N VAL A 29 -8.34 0.83 20.59
CA VAL A 29 -7.06 0.19 20.98
C VAL A 29 -5.87 0.74 20.21
N HIS A 30 -6.09 1.28 19.01
CA HIS A 30 -5.02 1.83 18.18
C HIS A 30 -5.51 2.87 17.19
N THR A 31 -4.66 3.87 16.93
CA THR A 31 -4.81 4.80 15.82
C THR A 31 -3.50 4.87 15.06
N CYS A 32 -3.50 4.49 13.79
CA CYS A 32 -2.44 4.84 12.85
C CYS A 32 -2.84 6.17 12.18
N PRO A 33 -2.19 7.30 12.53
CA PRO A 33 -2.69 8.63 12.19
C PRO A 33 -2.64 8.93 10.68
N ALA A 34 -1.77 8.23 9.96
CA ALA A 34 -1.48 8.48 8.57
C ALA A 34 -0.84 7.27 7.88
N PRO A 35 -1.01 7.13 6.56
CA PRO A 35 -0.24 6.16 5.80
C PRO A 35 1.21 6.64 5.60
N TYR A 36 2.13 5.68 5.44
CA TYR A 36 3.52 5.92 5.03
C TYR A 36 3.60 6.29 3.54
N ALA A 37 2.84 5.58 2.71
CA ALA A 37 2.70 5.82 1.28
C ALA A 37 1.24 5.66 0.88
N SER A 38 0.79 6.40 -0.13
CA SER A 38 -0.58 6.33 -0.62
C SER A 38 -0.69 6.79 -2.06
N VAL A 39 -1.69 6.26 -2.76
CA VAL A 39 -2.06 6.71 -4.10
C VAL A 39 -3.57 6.78 -4.24
N ILE A 40 -4.04 7.82 -4.95
CA ILE A 40 -5.42 7.92 -5.44
C ILE A 40 -5.34 7.75 -6.96
N TYR A 41 -6.16 6.84 -7.48
CA TYR A 41 -6.25 6.60 -8.92
C TYR A 41 -6.55 7.90 -9.64
N ARG A 42 -5.90 8.06 -10.80
CA ARG A 42 -5.99 9.28 -11.61
C ARG A 42 -7.43 9.71 -11.89
N GLU A 43 -8.33 8.76 -12.14
CA GLU A 43 -9.74 9.02 -12.43
C GLU A 43 -10.49 9.64 -11.23
N PHE A 44 -10.18 9.23 -9.99
CA PHE A 44 -10.84 9.74 -8.78
C PHE A 44 -10.18 10.97 -8.15
N ARG A 45 -9.05 11.47 -8.67
CA ARG A 45 -8.31 12.58 -8.02
C ARG A 45 -9.12 13.86 -7.83
N LYS A 46 -10.09 14.12 -8.70
CA LYS A 46 -10.98 15.29 -8.57
C LYS A 46 -12.03 15.10 -7.47
N GLU A 47 -12.33 13.85 -7.15
CA GLU A 47 -13.47 13.45 -6.33
C GLU A 47 -13.04 13.04 -4.92
N VAL A 48 -11.79 12.64 -4.74
CA VAL A 48 -11.24 12.21 -3.45
C VAL A 48 -10.26 13.25 -2.93
N CYS A 49 -10.47 13.70 -1.69
CA CYS A 49 -9.58 14.65 -1.04
C CYS A 49 -8.19 14.04 -0.84
N ALA A 50 -7.15 14.71 -1.32
CA ALA A 50 -5.76 14.26 -1.22
C ALA A 50 -5.22 14.20 0.22
N GLN A 51 -5.86 14.89 1.16
CA GLN A 51 -5.43 14.92 2.56
C GLN A 51 -6.23 13.96 3.44
N CYS A 52 -7.56 13.91 3.34
CA CYS A 52 -8.41 13.12 4.25
C CYS A 52 -9.11 11.93 3.59
N PHE A 53 -8.98 11.77 2.27
CA PHE A 53 -9.68 10.76 1.47
C PHE A 53 -11.21 10.85 1.52
N ASP A 54 -11.78 12.00 1.86
CA ASP A 54 -13.22 12.23 1.74
C ASP A 54 -13.64 12.24 0.27
N TYR A 55 -14.76 11.56 0.01
CA TYR A 55 -15.35 11.45 -1.32
C TYR A 55 -16.36 12.57 -1.55
N SER A 56 -16.27 13.23 -2.70
CA SER A 56 -17.08 14.41 -2.99
C SER A 56 -18.57 14.11 -3.12
N PHE A 57 -18.95 12.91 -3.57
CA PHE A 57 -20.34 12.51 -3.73
C PHE A 57 -21.03 12.30 -2.37
N ASP A 58 -20.30 11.86 -1.35
CA ASP A 58 -20.80 11.80 0.04
C ASP A 58 -21.20 13.20 0.55
N ALA A 59 -20.55 14.24 0.04
CA ALA A 59 -20.88 15.64 0.29
C ALA A 59 -21.84 16.25 -0.75
N ARG A 60 -22.48 15.43 -1.59
CA ARG A 60 -23.37 15.83 -2.70
C ARG A 60 -22.71 16.77 -3.71
N ARG A 61 -21.45 16.48 -4.06
CA ARG A 61 -20.67 17.20 -5.05
C ARG A 61 -20.12 16.23 -6.09
N ASN A 62 -19.95 16.71 -7.32
CA ASN A 62 -19.34 15.91 -8.39
C ASN A 62 -17.80 15.92 -8.34
N ALA A 63 -17.21 16.92 -7.68
CA ALA A 63 -15.78 17.08 -7.52
C ALA A 63 -15.47 18.10 -6.42
N TRP A 64 -14.25 18.04 -5.90
CA TRP A 64 -13.64 19.08 -5.10
C TRP A 64 -13.11 20.23 -5.98
N ASN A 65 -13.21 21.46 -5.50
CA ASN A 65 -12.81 22.65 -6.28
C ASN A 65 -11.50 23.28 -5.79
N ILE A 66 -11.13 23.05 -4.53
CA ILE A 66 -9.86 23.50 -3.96
C ILE A 66 -8.78 22.57 -4.50
N ARG A 67 -7.78 23.13 -5.18
CA ARG A 67 -6.75 22.33 -5.85
C ARG A 67 -5.38 22.99 -5.81
N LEU A 68 -4.35 22.17 -5.77
CA LEU A 68 -2.95 22.57 -5.80
C LEU A 68 -2.14 21.50 -6.53
N ASP A 69 -1.38 21.88 -7.55
CA ASP A 69 -0.40 21.00 -8.22
C ASP A 69 -0.96 19.62 -8.66
N GLY A 70 -2.25 19.57 -9.04
CA GLY A 70 -2.94 18.35 -9.49
C GLY A 70 -3.67 17.56 -8.38
N PHE A 71 -3.55 17.99 -7.13
CA PHE A 71 -4.27 17.45 -5.97
C PHE A 71 -5.52 18.27 -5.67
N TYR A 72 -6.54 17.64 -5.08
CA TYR A 72 -7.83 18.26 -4.77
C TYR A 72 -8.20 18.07 -3.30
N PHE A 73 -8.91 19.03 -2.73
CA PHE A 73 -9.15 19.11 -1.29
C PHE A 73 -10.60 19.45 -0.97
N CYS A 74 -11.14 18.83 0.09
CA CYS A 74 -12.52 19.08 0.53
C CYS A 74 -12.68 20.44 1.25
N SER A 75 -11.60 21.00 1.78
CA SER A 75 -11.58 22.25 2.55
C SER A 75 -10.21 22.93 2.49
N ASP A 76 -10.15 24.22 2.80
CA ASP A 76 -8.90 24.96 2.96
C ASP A 76 -8.04 24.37 4.09
N GLY A 77 -8.67 23.89 5.16
CA GLY A 77 -7.97 23.19 6.25
C GLY A 77 -7.22 21.94 5.77
N CYS A 78 -7.85 21.12 4.93
CA CYS A 78 -7.16 19.97 4.31
C CYS A 78 -6.01 20.39 3.38
N LEU A 79 -6.17 21.49 2.65
CA LEU A 79 -5.09 22.03 1.82
C LEU A 79 -3.91 22.50 2.68
N ASP A 80 -4.17 23.19 3.78
CA ASP A 80 -3.12 23.73 4.66
C ASP A 80 -2.42 22.64 5.47
N ASP A 81 -3.15 21.63 5.94
CA ASP A 81 -2.57 20.43 6.55
C ASP A 81 -1.67 19.69 5.56
N TRP A 82 -2.13 19.52 4.31
CA TRP A 82 -1.33 18.89 3.26
C TRP A 82 -0.04 19.66 3.00
N LYS A 83 -0.09 20.99 2.85
CA LYS A 83 1.12 21.82 2.65
C LYS A 83 2.11 21.72 3.81
N ARG A 84 1.62 21.58 5.04
CA ARG A 84 2.45 21.49 6.24
C ARG A 84 3.20 20.16 6.32
N GLU A 85 2.56 19.09 5.86
CA GLU A 85 3.11 17.74 5.96
C GLU A 85 3.91 17.28 4.74
N ASN A 86 3.78 17.98 3.61
CA ASN A 86 4.34 17.56 2.34
C ASN A 86 5.33 18.58 1.79
N PRO A 87 6.52 18.16 1.32
CA PRO A 87 7.48 19.05 0.67
C PRO A 87 6.94 19.46 -0.72
N ARG A 88 6.14 20.53 -0.75
CA ARG A 88 5.35 20.93 -1.92
C ARG A 88 6.16 21.03 -3.20
N GLU A 89 7.30 21.73 -3.17
CA GLU A 89 8.13 21.96 -4.36
C GLU A 89 8.62 20.63 -4.94
N LEU A 90 9.09 19.73 -4.07
CA LEU A 90 9.52 18.40 -4.46
C LEU A 90 8.38 17.57 -5.08
N ILE A 91 7.18 17.61 -4.49
CA ILE A 91 6.02 16.93 -5.06
C ILE A 91 5.66 17.51 -6.43
N ALA A 92 5.65 18.84 -6.58
CA ALA A 92 5.34 19.50 -7.84
C ALA A 92 6.34 19.12 -8.94
N ASP A 93 7.63 19.01 -8.60
CA ASP A 93 8.68 18.55 -9.51
C ASP A 93 8.47 17.10 -9.95
N VAL A 94 8.15 16.20 -9.00
CA VAL A 94 7.85 14.79 -9.29
C VAL A 94 6.62 14.66 -10.18
N VAL A 95 5.52 15.33 -9.85
CA VAL A 95 4.27 15.32 -10.65
C VAL A 95 4.56 15.81 -12.08
N SER A 96 5.30 16.92 -12.20
CA SER A 96 5.67 17.49 -13.49
C SER A 96 6.56 16.55 -14.31
N ALA A 97 7.49 15.85 -13.67
CA ALA A 97 8.36 14.87 -14.32
C ALA A 97 7.58 13.65 -14.83
N ILE A 98 6.67 13.11 -14.02
CA ILE A 98 5.76 12.03 -14.44
C ILE A 98 4.95 12.48 -15.65
N ASP A 99 4.31 13.65 -15.60
CA ASP A 99 3.47 14.16 -16.69
C ASP A 99 4.24 14.34 -18.01
N ARG A 100 5.50 14.80 -17.95
CA ARG A 100 6.37 14.91 -19.12
C ARG A 100 6.67 13.54 -19.71
N LEU A 101 7.05 12.57 -18.88
CA LEU A 101 7.37 11.21 -19.32
C LEU A 101 6.13 10.52 -19.90
N THR A 102 4.98 10.58 -19.23
CA THR A 102 3.72 10.01 -19.72
C THR A 102 3.30 10.62 -21.07
N LYS A 103 3.43 11.95 -21.24
CA LYS A 103 3.16 12.59 -22.55
C LYS A 103 4.13 12.13 -23.65
N SER A 104 5.39 11.86 -23.30
CA SER A 104 6.38 11.36 -24.26
C SER A 104 6.08 9.92 -24.71
N MET A 105 5.56 9.08 -23.81
CA MET A 105 5.16 7.70 -24.10
C MET A 105 4.00 7.63 -25.11
N VAL A 106 3.01 8.52 -25.00
CA VAL A 106 1.87 8.58 -25.94
C VAL A 106 2.32 8.99 -27.36
N LYS A 107 3.36 9.83 -27.46
CA LYS A 107 3.88 10.30 -28.76
C LYS A 107 4.81 9.29 -29.44
N GLY A 108 5.49 8.43 -28.67
CA GLY A 108 6.35 7.37 -29.19
C GLY A 108 5.57 6.06 -29.35
N LYS A 109 5.15 5.70 -30.57
CA LYS A 109 4.55 4.39 -30.89
C LYS A 109 5.60 3.25 -30.81
N SER A 110 6.18 3.00 -29.64
CA SER A 110 7.13 1.90 -29.47
C SER A 110 6.82 1.08 -28.22
N LYS A 111 6.81 -0.25 -28.39
CA LYS A 111 6.78 -1.20 -27.28
C LYS A 111 8.12 -1.12 -26.54
N SER A 112 8.09 -1.11 -25.21
CA SER A 112 9.31 -1.19 -24.40
C SER A 112 10.05 -2.50 -24.71
N ASN A 113 11.31 -2.42 -25.14
CA ASN A 113 12.13 -3.61 -25.36
C ASN A 113 12.68 -4.11 -24.01
N LEU A 114 11.81 -4.76 -23.23
CA LEU A 114 12.08 -5.29 -21.90
C LEU A 114 11.93 -6.82 -21.86
N SER A 115 12.09 -7.47 -23.02
CA SER A 115 12.11 -8.94 -23.15
C SER A 115 13.12 -9.60 -22.22
N ASP A 116 14.20 -8.88 -21.89
CA ASP A 116 15.30 -9.35 -21.06
C ASP A 116 14.92 -9.57 -19.58
N PHE A 117 13.74 -9.05 -19.17
CA PHE A 117 13.18 -9.18 -17.82
C PHE A 117 11.96 -10.11 -17.77
N ALA A 118 11.67 -10.82 -18.87
CA ALA A 118 10.59 -11.81 -18.90
C ALA A 118 11.09 -13.14 -18.29
N THR A 119 10.52 -13.53 -17.15
CA THR A 119 10.82 -14.84 -16.54
C THR A 119 9.53 -15.42 -15.96
N PRO A 120 9.09 -16.64 -16.36
CA PRO A 120 7.79 -17.18 -15.96
C PRO A 120 7.66 -17.47 -14.46
N SER A 121 8.77 -17.77 -13.78
CA SER A 121 8.81 -17.97 -12.33
C SER A 121 10.26 -18.03 -11.83
N PRO A 122 10.87 -16.88 -11.48
CA PRO A 122 12.24 -16.86 -10.99
C PRO A 122 12.32 -17.40 -9.55
N GLY A 123 13.37 -18.19 -9.27
CA GLY A 123 13.81 -18.45 -7.90
C GLY A 123 14.49 -17.22 -7.28
N PRO A 124 14.81 -17.23 -5.97
CA PRO A 124 15.38 -16.07 -5.27
C PRO A 124 16.64 -15.49 -5.94
N GLU A 125 17.60 -16.33 -6.32
CA GLU A 125 18.84 -15.90 -6.99
C GLU A 125 18.59 -15.23 -8.37
N ALA A 126 17.52 -15.65 -9.04
CA ALA A 126 17.12 -15.04 -10.30
C ALA A 126 16.48 -13.65 -10.08
N LEU A 127 15.82 -13.40 -8.95
CA LEU A 127 15.27 -12.08 -8.61
C LEU A 127 16.37 -11.03 -8.49
N ASP A 128 17.38 -11.30 -7.67
CA ASP A 128 18.48 -10.36 -7.44
C ASP A 128 19.25 -10.06 -8.73
N THR A 129 19.46 -11.08 -9.57
CA THR A 129 20.07 -10.92 -10.90
C THR A 129 19.25 -10.00 -11.81
N ILE A 130 17.92 -10.14 -11.81
CA ILE A 130 17.02 -9.32 -12.65
C ILE A 130 16.99 -7.87 -12.15
N TRP A 131 16.91 -7.65 -10.84
CA TRP A 131 17.01 -6.33 -10.23
C TRP A 131 18.35 -5.65 -10.55
N GLY A 132 19.47 -6.37 -10.41
CA GLY A 132 20.79 -5.86 -10.75
C GLY A 132 20.94 -5.48 -12.23
N LYS A 133 20.29 -6.21 -13.16
CA LYS A 133 20.21 -5.79 -14.57
C LYS A 133 19.40 -4.50 -14.75
N ALA A 134 18.31 -4.33 -14.01
CA ALA A 134 17.48 -3.13 -14.10
C ALA A 134 18.19 -1.88 -13.56
N GLU A 135 19.07 -2.02 -12.56
CA GLU A 135 19.95 -0.95 -12.07
C GLU A 135 20.92 -0.45 -13.14
N GLN A 136 21.33 -1.33 -14.06
CA GLN A 136 22.22 -0.99 -15.18
C GLN A 136 21.47 -0.40 -16.38
N TYR A 137 20.14 -0.37 -16.36
CA TYR A 137 19.34 0.16 -17.48
C TYR A 137 19.68 1.64 -17.74
N PRO A 138 19.92 2.04 -18.99
CA PRO A 138 20.33 3.40 -19.31
C PRO A 138 19.20 4.41 -19.04
N ILE A 139 19.49 5.43 -18.25
CA ILE A 139 18.55 6.52 -17.92
C ILE A 139 18.79 7.82 -18.71
N ARG A 140 19.85 7.84 -19.55
CA ARG A 140 20.23 8.93 -20.46
C ARG A 140 20.14 8.44 -21.91
N GLY A 141 19.93 9.36 -22.86
CA GLY A 141 19.90 9.01 -24.30
C GLY A 141 18.54 8.55 -24.85
N HIS A 142 17.44 9.17 -24.39
CA HIS A 142 16.06 8.86 -24.80
C HIS A 142 15.56 7.42 -24.54
N PRO A 143 15.79 6.83 -23.36
CA PRO A 143 15.17 5.56 -22.99
C PRO A 143 13.65 5.72 -22.87
N VAL A 144 12.89 4.78 -23.43
CA VAL A 144 11.43 4.75 -23.34
C VAL A 144 10.99 3.48 -22.62
N VAL A 145 10.37 3.66 -21.47
CA VAL A 145 9.62 2.62 -20.76
C VAL A 145 8.15 2.95 -20.84
N PHE A 146 7.35 2.00 -21.33
CA PHE A 146 5.91 2.11 -21.35
C PHE A 146 5.36 1.49 -20.04
N LEU A 147 4.46 2.21 -19.38
CA LEU A 147 3.72 1.77 -18.21
C LEU A 147 2.25 1.78 -18.57
N ASP A 148 1.52 0.74 -18.20
CA ASP A 148 0.06 0.79 -18.18
C ASP A 148 -0.46 1.70 -17.03
N GLU A 149 -1.79 1.81 -16.91
CA GLU A 149 -2.41 2.67 -15.91
C GLU A 149 -2.11 2.21 -14.48
N LEU A 150 -2.15 0.90 -14.20
CA LEU A 150 -1.89 0.37 -12.86
C LEU A 150 -0.40 0.51 -12.49
N GLU A 151 0.50 0.29 -13.44
CA GLU A 151 1.94 0.54 -13.27
C GLU A 151 2.25 2.01 -12.99
N LEU A 152 1.53 2.92 -13.64
CA LEU A 152 1.60 4.35 -13.36
C LEU A 152 1.14 4.68 -11.93
N GLU A 153 0.13 4.00 -11.40
CA GLU A 153 -0.32 4.19 -10.01
C GLU A 153 0.67 3.58 -9.00
N HIS A 154 1.25 2.41 -9.28
CA HIS A 154 2.37 1.88 -8.48
C HIS A 154 3.58 2.82 -8.47
N ALA A 155 3.93 3.43 -9.61
CA ALA A 155 5.03 4.40 -9.66
C ALA A 155 4.75 5.61 -8.76
N ARG A 156 3.51 6.12 -8.74
CA ARG A 156 3.09 7.22 -7.85
C ARG A 156 3.09 6.81 -6.39
N PHE A 157 2.61 5.61 -6.09
CA PHE A 157 2.63 5.04 -4.76
C PHE A 157 4.06 4.96 -4.20
N VAL A 158 4.99 4.37 -4.97
CA VAL A 158 6.40 4.27 -4.57
C VAL A 158 7.03 5.65 -4.42
N LEU A 159 6.80 6.56 -5.37
CA LEU A 159 7.31 7.94 -5.29
C LEU A 159 6.78 8.66 -4.04
N SER A 160 5.52 8.44 -3.63
CA SER A 160 4.99 8.98 -2.37
C SER A 160 5.78 8.47 -1.16
N GLY A 161 6.15 7.18 -1.15
CA GLY A 161 6.97 6.58 -0.10
C GLY A 161 8.43 7.07 -0.11
N LEU A 162 9.01 7.34 -1.28
CA LEU A 162 10.36 7.93 -1.38
C LEU A 162 10.38 9.39 -0.92
N ILE A 163 9.35 10.16 -1.27
CA ILE A 163 9.18 11.54 -0.78
C ILE A 163 9.01 11.53 0.74
N ARG A 164 8.23 10.60 1.30
CA ARG A 164 8.11 10.44 2.76
C ARG A 164 9.44 10.11 3.41
N ARG A 165 10.19 9.15 2.85
CA ARG A 165 11.52 8.79 3.34
C ARG A 165 12.45 10.00 3.40
N HIS A 166 12.43 10.84 2.37
CA HIS A 166 13.23 12.06 2.30
C HIS A 166 12.75 13.13 3.30
N ALA A 167 11.44 13.35 3.37
CA ALA A 167 10.85 14.38 4.24
C ALA A 167 10.99 14.04 5.73
N ASP A 168 11.12 12.75 6.06
CA ASP A 168 11.07 12.24 7.42
C ASP A 168 12.37 11.52 7.82
N GLU A 169 13.51 11.94 7.26
CA GLU A 169 14.84 11.36 7.54
C GLU A 169 15.21 11.35 9.04
N SER A 170 14.63 12.26 9.83
CA SER A 170 14.81 12.32 11.28
C SER A 170 13.93 11.34 12.07
N SER A 171 13.00 10.65 11.41
CA SER A 171 12.12 9.66 12.03
C SER A 171 12.57 8.23 11.78
N ASN A 172 12.03 7.30 12.56
CA ASN A 172 12.17 5.88 12.30
C ASN A 172 11.15 5.35 11.28
N SER A 173 10.40 6.19 10.56
CA SER A 173 9.29 5.75 9.70
C SER A 173 9.73 4.79 8.58
N TRP A 174 10.93 5.00 8.01
CA TRP A 174 11.52 4.07 7.04
C TRP A 174 11.85 2.71 7.68
N SER A 175 12.51 2.71 8.84
CA SER A 175 12.84 1.49 9.58
C SER A 175 11.57 0.74 9.98
N ASP A 176 10.56 1.43 10.49
CA ASP A 176 9.27 0.83 10.83
C ASP A 176 8.57 0.23 9.60
N MET A 177 8.67 0.88 8.43
CA MET A 177 8.14 0.32 7.18
C MET A 177 8.92 -0.94 6.77
N LEU A 178 10.24 -0.96 6.92
CA LEU A 178 11.05 -2.15 6.65
C LEU A 178 10.67 -3.34 7.54
N GLU A 179 10.11 -3.10 8.72
CA GLU A 179 9.56 -4.12 9.59
C GLU A 179 8.23 -4.72 9.09
N LEU A 180 7.63 -4.25 8.00
CA LEU A 180 6.47 -4.91 7.41
C LEU A 180 6.84 -6.25 6.75
N GLN A 181 5.85 -7.15 6.65
CA GLN A 181 6.04 -8.45 6.02
C GLN A 181 6.46 -8.26 4.56
N ASP A 182 7.63 -8.78 4.20
CA ASP A 182 8.09 -8.85 2.81
C ASP A 182 7.43 -10.05 2.13
N ASN A 183 6.73 -9.79 1.03
CA ASN A 183 5.97 -10.77 0.27
C ASN A 183 6.45 -10.90 -1.18
N GLU A 184 7.64 -10.39 -1.54
CA GLU A 184 8.12 -10.36 -2.93
C GLU A 184 8.05 -11.73 -3.59
N LEU A 185 8.64 -12.75 -2.95
CA LEU A 185 8.75 -14.08 -3.54
C LEU A 185 7.38 -14.74 -3.72
N HIS A 186 6.48 -14.59 -2.74
CA HIS A 186 5.13 -15.12 -2.82
C HIS A 186 4.31 -14.42 -3.91
N TYR A 187 4.37 -13.09 -3.95
CA TYR A 187 3.70 -12.26 -4.94
C TYR A 187 4.13 -12.60 -6.37
N ILE A 188 5.44 -12.66 -6.63
CA ILE A 188 5.98 -12.94 -7.96
C ILE A 188 5.65 -14.36 -8.44
N ARG A 189 5.72 -15.36 -7.55
CA ARG A 189 5.41 -16.75 -7.90
C ARG A 189 3.94 -16.97 -8.25
N GLN A 190 3.04 -16.28 -7.56
CA GLN A 190 1.60 -16.43 -7.78
C GLN A 190 1.07 -15.56 -8.94
N ARG A 191 1.81 -14.52 -9.37
CA ARG A 191 1.36 -13.58 -10.40
C ARG A 191 2.35 -13.49 -11.57
N PRO A 192 2.14 -14.27 -12.64
CA PRO A 192 2.95 -14.18 -13.85
C PRO A 192 3.00 -12.74 -14.39
N GLY A 193 4.21 -12.25 -14.67
CA GLY A 193 4.44 -10.89 -15.16
C GLY A 193 4.58 -9.80 -14.09
N ALA A 194 4.31 -10.11 -12.81
CA ALA A 194 4.46 -9.17 -11.70
C ALA A 194 5.88 -8.59 -11.60
N LEU A 195 6.91 -9.43 -11.70
CA LEU A 195 8.30 -8.98 -11.67
C LEU A 195 8.59 -8.01 -12.82
N SER A 196 8.23 -8.39 -14.05
CA SER A 196 8.45 -7.52 -15.21
C SER A 196 7.75 -6.16 -15.08
N SER A 197 6.57 -6.14 -14.43
CA SER A 197 5.85 -4.92 -14.08
C SER A 197 6.59 -4.07 -13.04
N GLN A 198 7.06 -4.68 -11.95
CA GLN A 198 7.85 -4.00 -10.92
C GLN A 198 9.17 -3.42 -11.49
N ILE A 199 9.85 -4.15 -12.38
CA ILE A 199 11.06 -3.68 -13.06
C ILE A 199 10.76 -2.46 -13.95
N ARG A 200 9.65 -2.49 -14.70
CA ARG A 200 9.19 -1.33 -15.49
C ARG A 200 8.96 -0.11 -14.60
N VAL A 201 8.25 -0.30 -13.49
CA VAL A 201 7.97 0.75 -12.50
C VAL A 201 9.28 1.32 -11.95
N TYR A 202 10.23 0.47 -11.56
CA TYR A 202 11.54 0.90 -11.07
C TYR A 202 12.31 1.74 -12.08
N ILE A 203 12.44 1.27 -13.32
CA ILE A 203 13.15 2.02 -14.37
C ILE A 203 12.44 3.36 -14.62
N PHE A 204 11.11 3.37 -14.69
CA PHE A 204 10.35 4.60 -14.85
C PHE A 204 10.60 5.59 -13.71
N ILE A 205 10.64 5.13 -12.46
CA ILE A 205 10.96 5.96 -11.30
C ILE A 205 12.37 6.57 -11.43
N ARG A 206 13.37 5.80 -11.87
CA ARG A 206 14.71 6.34 -12.14
C ARG A 206 14.70 7.43 -13.20
N LEU A 207 13.87 7.29 -14.24
CA LEU A 207 13.69 8.33 -15.26
C LEU A 207 13.00 9.58 -14.70
N VAL A 208 12.05 9.43 -13.77
CA VAL A 208 11.37 10.55 -13.10
C VAL A 208 12.37 11.34 -12.26
N VAL A 209 13.13 10.67 -11.40
CA VAL A 209 13.96 11.34 -10.39
C VAL A 209 15.35 11.73 -10.88
N ARG A 210 15.75 11.38 -12.11
CA ARG A 210 17.06 11.81 -12.66
C ARG A 210 17.24 13.33 -12.71
N GLU A 211 16.13 14.07 -12.82
CA GLU A 211 16.10 15.54 -12.82
C GLU A 211 15.82 16.11 -11.42
N ILE A 212 15.77 15.26 -10.38
CA ILE A 212 15.37 15.60 -9.00
C ILE A 212 16.46 15.06 -8.04
N PRO A 213 17.60 15.77 -7.90
CA PRO A 213 18.79 15.24 -7.23
C PRO A 213 18.57 14.75 -5.79
N VAL A 214 17.65 15.38 -5.05
CA VAL A 214 17.36 14.98 -3.66
C VAL A 214 16.77 13.57 -3.54
N LEU A 215 16.12 13.07 -4.60
CA LEU A 215 15.55 11.72 -4.65
C LEU A 215 16.43 10.71 -5.39
N SER A 216 17.42 11.14 -6.18
CA SER A 216 18.24 10.23 -6.99
C SER A 216 19.03 9.25 -6.15
N GLN A 217 19.48 9.67 -4.96
CA GLN A 217 20.20 8.82 -4.00
C GLN A 217 19.42 7.57 -3.57
N TYR A 218 18.07 7.62 -3.55
CA TYR A 218 17.27 6.48 -3.12
C TYR A 218 17.02 5.45 -4.23
N VAL A 219 17.48 5.72 -5.46
CA VAL A 219 17.27 4.87 -6.65
C VAL A 219 18.55 4.57 -7.42
N GLU A 220 19.71 4.79 -6.80
CA GLU A 220 21.00 4.34 -7.31
C GLU A 220 21.04 2.81 -7.37
N THR A 221 20.57 2.17 -6.31
CA THR A 221 20.21 0.76 -6.23
C THR A 221 18.69 0.59 -6.20
N SER A 222 18.22 -0.63 -6.42
CA SER A 222 16.81 -0.98 -6.36
C SER A 222 16.25 -1.06 -4.94
N ASP A 223 17.10 -1.06 -3.90
CA ASP A 223 16.74 -1.39 -2.53
C ASP A 223 15.51 -0.63 -2.02
N SER A 224 15.47 0.70 -2.20
CA SER A 224 14.37 1.51 -1.69
C SER A 224 13.05 1.24 -2.40
N VAL A 225 13.11 1.09 -3.73
CA VAL A 225 11.93 0.84 -4.57
C VAL A 225 11.42 -0.58 -4.36
N ARG A 226 12.33 -1.55 -4.39
CA ARG A 226 12.04 -2.96 -4.13
C ARG A 226 11.48 -3.17 -2.73
N ALA A 227 12.02 -2.52 -1.70
CA ALA A 227 11.51 -2.62 -0.34
C ALA A 227 10.04 -2.17 -0.21
N ILE A 228 9.66 -1.07 -0.89
CA ILE A 228 8.26 -0.61 -0.90
C ILE A 228 7.39 -1.59 -1.68
N LEU A 229 7.82 -2.00 -2.89
CA LEU A 229 7.06 -2.91 -3.75
C LEU A 229 6.92 -4.32 -3.17
N SER A 230 7.88 -4.79 -2.38
CA SER A 230 7.84 -6.12 -1.76
C SER A 230 6.90 -6.18 -0.56
N ARG A 231 6.66 -5.05 0.10
CA ARG A 231 5.76 -4.91 1.25
C ARG A 231 4.38 -4.42 0.86
N ASP A 232 4.20 -3.89 -0.35
CA ASP A 232 2.89 -3.50 -0.85
C ASP A 232 1.88 -4.67 -0.81
N PRO A 233 2.18 -5.87 -1.37
CA PRO A 233 1.34 -7.05 -1.21
C PRO A 233 1.23 -7.44 0.27
N GLY A 234 0.01 -7.50 0.79
CA GLY A 234 -0.27 -7.95 2.16
C GLY A 234 -0.08 -6.90 3.26
N ASN A 235 0.27 -5.64 2.95
CA ASN A 235 0.31 -4.58 3.97
C ASN A 235 -0.44 -3.29 3.58
N VAL A 236 -1.14 -3.26 2.45
CA VAL A 236 -1.92 -2.09 2.02
C VAL A 236 -3.42 -2.21 2.29
N PHE A 237 -4.04 -1.05 2.45
CA PHE A 237 -5.44 -0.85 2.75
C PHE A 237 -6.05 -0.06 1.60
N GLY A 238 -7.12 -0.57 1.00
CA GLY A 238 -7.84 0.16 -0.03
C GLY A 238 -8.55 1.40 0.54
N ILE A 239 -8.57 2.45 -0.28
CA ILE A 239 -9.39 3.63 -0.07
C ILE A 239 -10.73 3.33 -0.76
N TYR A 240 -11.77 3.12 0.03
CA TYR A 240 -13.10 2.77 -0.48
C TYR A 240 -14.12 3.88 -0.19
N GLU A 241 -15.17 3.90 -1.01
CA GLU A 241 -16.39 4.64 -0.71
C GLU A 241 -16.94 4.25 0.67
N THR A 242 -17.34 5.25 1.46
CA THR A 242 -17.78 5.05 2.85
C THR A 242 -19.28 4.82 3.01
N ASN A 243 -20.10 5.22 2.04
CA ASN A 243 -21.54 5.06 2.09
C ASN A 243 -21.95 3.76 1.37
N GLN A 244 -22.27 2.73 2.16
CA GLN A 244 -22.58 1.38 1.69
C GLN A 244 -23.96 1.26 1.04
N THR A 245 -24.13 1.77 -0.18
CA THR A 245 -25.27 1.43 -1.03
C THR A 245 -24.80 0.72 -2.30
N GLY A 246 -24.41 -0.55 -2.18
CA GLY A 246 -24.02 -1.40 -3.31
C GLY A 246 -22.54 -1.79 -3.34
N ASP A 247 -22.02 -2.04 -4.54
CA ASP A 247 -20.63 -2.39 -4.78
C ASP A 247 -19.73 -1.19 -4.44
N SER A 248 -18.88 -1.32 -3.42
CA SER A 248 -17.98 -0.25 -3.00
C SER A 248 -16.80 -0.12 -3.97
N GLU A 249 -16.70 1.04 -4.61
CA GLU A 249 -15.60 1.36 -5.51
C GLU A 249 -14.31 1.68 -4.74
N MET A 250 -13.18 1.21 -5.28
CA MET A 250 -11.85 1.46 -4.72
C MET A 250 -11.20 2.64 -5.42
N PHE A 251 -10.88 3.69 -4.68
CA PHE A 251 -10.30 4.92 -5.21
C PHE A 251 -8.76 4.94 -5.24
N GLY A 252 -8.13 3.92 -4.65
CA GLY A 252 -6.68 3.82 -4.49
C GLY A 252 -6.32 3.03 -3.24
N TRP A 253 -5.10 3.15 -2.75
CA TRP A 253 -4.64 2.41 -1.56
C TRP A 253 -3.57 3.15 -0.75
N CYS A 254 -3.34 2.63 0.46
CA CYS A 254 -2.50 3.22 1.50
C CYS A 254 -1.71 2.14 2.25
N MET A 255 -0.47 2.43 2.62
CA MET A 255 0.33 1.58 3.52
C MET A 255 0.33 2.16 4.94
N TYR A 256 -0.39 1.54 5.87
CA TYR A 256 -0.46 1.98 7.27
C TYR A 256 0.42 1.08 8.14
N VAL A 257 1.69 1.44 8.31
CA VAL A 257 2.73 0.58 8.93
C VAL A 257 2.26 -0.06 10.25
N SER A 258 1.89 0.75 11.25
CA SER A 258 1.47 0.20 12.54
C SER A 258 0.12 -0.53 12.53
N ALA A 259 -0.71 -0.31 11.48
CA ALA A 259 -1.98 -1.00 11.32
C ALA A 259 -1.82 -2.38 10.68
N SER A 260 -0.73 -2.63 9.96
CA SER A 260 -0.48 -3.91 9.26
C SER A 260 -0.05 -5.05 10.20
N PHE A 261 0.21 -4.77 11.48
CA PHE A 261 0.56 -5.81 12.47
C PHE A 261 -0.65 -6.56 13.05
N PHE A 262 -1.89 -6.11 12.78
CA PHE A 262 -3.10 -6.80 13.23
C PHE A 262 -3.44 -7.94 12.28
N ASN A 263 -3.24 -9.17 12.74
CA ASN A 263 -3.47 -10.38 11.96
C ASN A 263 -4.94 -10.65 11.62
N HIS A 264 -5.14 -11.60 10.72
CA HIS A 264 -6.46 -12.05 10.31
C HIS A 264 -7.07 -13.06 11.28
N ASP A 265 -8.37 -12.94 11.55
CA ASP A 265 -9.21 -14.03 12.04
C ASP A 265 -10.59 -13.97 11.33
N CYS A 266 -11.21 -15.13 11.06
CA CYS A 266 -12.57 -15.19 10.51
C CYS A 266 -13.67 -14.91 11.56
N ASN A 267 -13.29 -14.81 12.83
CA ASN A 267 -14.09 -14.35 13.96
C ASN A 267 -13.32 -13.24 14.74
N PRO A 268 -13.12 -12.06 14.12
CA PRO A 268 -12.23 -11.03 14.64
C PRO A 268 -12.74 -10.41 15.94
N ASN A 269 -11.82 -10.02 16.82
CA ASN A 269 -12.12 -9.32 18.07
C ASN A 269 -11.87 -7.79 17.98
N ILE A 270 -11.37 -7.31 16.85
CA ILE A 270 -11.28 -5.88 16.53
C ILE A 270 -11.82 -5.57 15.13
N ARG A 271 -12.42 -4.39 15.00
CA ARG A 271 -12.87 -3.80 13.73
C ARG A 271 -12.03 -2.58 13.40
N LYS A 272 -11.74 -2.40 12.11
CA LYS A 272 -11.05 -1.21 11.58
C LYS A 272 -12.06 -0.19 11.08
N ARG A 273 -11.78 1.09 11.29
CA ARG A 273 -12.57 2.22 10.79
C ARG A 273 -11.62 3.33 10.36
N ARG A 274 -11.82 3.85 9.16
CA ARG A 274 -11.14 5.07 8.71
C ARG A 274 -11.82 6.31 9.30
N SER A 275 -11.03 7.23 9.82
CA SER A 275 -11.47 8.56 10.28
C SER A 275 -10.56 9.60 9.64
N GLY A 276 -11.06 10.31 8.62
CA GLY A 276 -10.22 11.06 7.70
C GLY A 276 -9.17 10.14 7.07
N ARG A 277 -7.88 10.47 7.23
CA ARG A 277 -6.76 9.61 6.80
C ARG A 277 -6.21 8.69 7.89
N ALA A 278 -6.79 8.68 9.09
CA ALA A 278 -6.34 7.81 10.16
C ALA A 278 -7.04 6.44 10.07
N MET A 279 -6.30 5.37 10.34
CA MET A 279 -6.86 4.03 10.53
C MET A 279 -7.01 3.73 12.02
N CYS A 280 -8.24 3.54 12.49
CA CYS A 280 -8.55 3.31 13.90
C CYS A 280 -9.06 1.89 14.12
N PHE A 281 -8.69 1.26 15.23
CA PHE A 281 -9.10 -0.09 15.60
C PHE A 281 -9.85 -0.09 16.92
N TYR A 282 -11.02 -0.72 16.92
CA TYR A 282 -11.90 -0.82 18.08
C TYR A 282 -12.19 -2.28 18.41
N THR A 283 -12.22 -2.65 19.69
CA THR A 283 -12.67 -3.98 20.09
C THR A 283 -14.15 -4.20 19.75
N THR A 284 -14.51 -5.40 19.31
CA THR A 284 -15.90 -5.79 18.98
C THR A 284 -16.59 -6.54 20.13
N ARG A 285 -15.79 -7.00 21.10
CA ARG A 285 -16.18 -7.67 22.34
C ARG A 285 -15.11 -7.43 23.40
N ASP A 286 -15.36 -7.89 24.62
CA ASP A 286 -14.33 -7.93 25.64
C ASP A 286 -13.18 -8.85 25.20
N VAL A 287 -11.95 -8.42 25.45
CA VAL A 287 -10.71 -9.12 25.10
C VAL A 287 -9.95 -9.45 26.38
N SER A 288 -9.49 -10.69 26.49
CA SER A 288 -8.73 -11.15 27.65
C SER A 288 -7.24 -10.78 27.54
N PRO A 289 -6.50 -10.67 28.66
CA PRO A 289 -5.05 -10.53 28.61
C PRO A 289 -4.42 -11.68 27.81
N ALA A 290 -3.35 -11.37 27.07
CA ALA A 290 -2.62 -12.26 26.16
C ALA A 290 -3.41 -12.77 24.94
N GLU A 291 -4.67 -12.38 24.76
CA GLU A 291 -5.42 -12.69 23.55
C GLU A 291 -4.87 -11.90 22.35
N GLU A 292 -4.74 -12.56 21.19
CA GLU A 292 -4.31 -11.89 19.96
C GLU A 292 -5.42 -10.96 19.43
N LEU A 293 -5.07 -9.72 19.09
CA LEU A 293 -5.96 -8.75 18.47
C LEU A 293 -5.97 -8.97 16.95
N CYS A 294 -7.08 -9.51 16.44
CA CYS A 294 -7.22 -9.88 15.04
C CYS A 294 -8.40 -9.14 14.38
N THR A 295 -8.18 -8.71 13.14
CA THR A 295 -9.20 -8.10 12.26
C THR A 295 -9.54 -9.06 11.10
N ASN A 296 -10.47 -8.69 10.22
CA ASN A 296 -10.74 -9.43 8.99
C ASN A 296 -10.09 -8.73 7.77
N TYR A 297 -9.54 -9.56 6.87
CA TYR A 297 -8.85 -9.12 5.66
C TYR A 297 -9.74 -9.23 4.43
N ILE A 298 -10.73 -10.11 4.52
CA ILE A 298 -11.66 -10.50 3.45
C ILE A 298 -13.10 -10.39 3.98
N SER A 299 -14.07 -10.58 3.09
CA SER A 299 -15.46 -10.79 3.49
C SER A 299 -15.59 -12.02 4.39
N LEU A 300 -16.48 -11.94 5.39
CA LEU A 300 -16.77 -13.03 6.31
C LEU A 300 -18.05 -13.79 5.94
N GLU A 301 -18.71 -13.38 4.85
CA GLU A 301 -19.96 -13.95 4.32
C GLU A 301 -19.73 -15.20 3.46
N ASP A 302 -18.54 -15.35 2.89
CA ASP A 302 -18.17 -16.47 2.03
C ASP A 302 -17.98 -17.78 2.82
N SER A 303 -18.03 -18.93 2.13
CA SER A 303 -17.79 -20.25 2.72
C SER A 303 -16.35 -20.44 3.22
N VAL A 304 -16.10 -21.41 4.10
CA VAL A 304 -14.75 -21.68 4.62
C VAL A 304 -13.73 -21.94 3.51
N THR A 305 -14.13 -22.65 2.45
CA THR A 305 -13.28 -22.96 1.30
C THR A 305 -12.92 -21.69 0.53
N GLU A 306 -13.90 -20.84 0.23
CA GLU A 306 -13.68 -19.58 -0.48
C GLU A 306 -12.83 -18.61 0.34
N ARG A 307 -13.12 -18.45 1.64
CA ARG A 307 -12.33 -17.61 2.55
C ARG A 307 -10.87 -18.06 2.59
N ARG A 308 -10.61 -19.37 2.76
CA ARG A 308 -9.24 -19.91 2.75
C ARG A 308 -8.56 -19.75 1.40
N GLN A 309 -9.27 -19.94 0.29
CA GLN A 309 -8.71 -19.72 -1.06
C GLN A 309 -8.31 -18.26 -1.27
N GLN A 310 -9.16 -17.31 -0.86
CA GLN A 310 -8.86 -15.87 -0.97
C GLN A 310 -7.64 -15.49 -0.13
N LEU A 311 -7.53 -16.01 1.10
CA LEU A 311 -6.38 -15.75 1.99
C LEU A 311 -5.10 -16.37 1.42
N SER A 312 -5.15 -17.60 0.93
CA SER A 312 -3.98 -18.25 0.32
C SER A 312 -3.49 -17.54 -0.95
N SER A 313 -4.43 -17.03 -1.76
CA SER A 313 -4.12 -16.40 -3.06
C SER A 313 -3.70 -14.93 -2.96
N ASN A 314 -4.13 -14.21 -1.91
CA ASN A 314 -3.88 -12.78 -1.78
C ASN A 314 -2.99 -12.41 -0.58
N TRP A 315 -2.93 -13.29 0.43
CA TRP A 315 -2.20 -13.07 1.68
C TRP A 315 -1.20 -14.18 2.00
N TYR A 316 -1.13 -15.22 1.16
CA TYR A 316 -0.10 -16.26 1.17
C TYR A 316 -0.11 -17.16 2.42
N PHE A 317 -1.25 -17.28 3.09
CA PHE A 317 -1.42 -18.17 4.24
C PHE A 317 -2.76 -18.91 4.23
N ASP A 318 -2.78 -20.04 4.93
CA ASP A 318 -3.97 -20.85 5.19
C ASP A 318 -4.56 -20.53 6.57
N CYS A 319 -5.79 -20.05 6.64
CA CYS A 319 -6.39 -19.64 7.91
C CYS A 319 -6.63 -20.81 8.85
N GLY A 320 -5.96 -20.79 10.01
CA GLY A 320 -6.08 -21.79 11.09
C GLY A 320 -6.93 -21.35 12.28
N CYS A 321 -7.77 -20.31 12.13
CA CYS A 321 -8.64 -19.82 13.20
C CYS A 321 -9.68 -20.87 13.62
N GLN A 322 -10.28 -20.70 14.80
CA GLN A 322 -11.24 -21.67 15.35
C GLN A 322 -12.47 -21.82 14.45
N ARG A 323 -13.03 -20.72 13.94
CA ARG A 323 -14.17 -20.75 13.01
C ARG A 323 -13.89 -21.60 11.77
N CYS A 324 -12.70 -21.47 11.17
CA CYS A 324 -12.33 -22.29 10.01
C CYS A 324 -12.19 -23.78 10.37
N LYS A 325 -11.67 -24.11 11.56
CA LYS A 325 -11.54 -25.51 12.01
C LYS A 325 -12.91 -26.15 12.22
N ASP A 326 -13.82 -25.43 12.88
CA ASP A 326 -15.17 -25.90 13.15
C ASP A 326 -15.93 -26.13 11.85
N GLU A 327 -15.99 -25.13 10.96
CA GLU A 327 -16.68 -25.23 9.67
C GLU A 327 -16.11 -26.34 8.76
N LEU A 328 -14.79 -26.58 8.75
CA LEU A 328 -14.19 -27.68 7.98
C LEU A 328 -14.57 -29.05 8.54
N SER A 329 -14.69 -29.18 9.87
CA SER A 329 -15.06 -30.45 10.51
C SER A 329 -16.52 -30.84 10.27
N GLU A 330 -17.40 -29.87 10.04
CA GLU A 330 -18.81 -30.10 9.71
C GLU A 330 -19.02 -30.49 8.24
N THR A 331 -18.07 -30.16 7.36
CA THR A 331 -18.12 -30.46 5.91
C THR A 331 -17.44 -31.78 5.52
N GLY A 332 -16.77 -32.47 6.44
CA GLY A 332 -16.02 -33.71 6.21
C GLY A 332 -16.76 -34.97 6.64
#